data_AF-A0A6A5VVA6-F1
#
_entry.id   AF-A0A6A5VVA6-F1
#
_cell.length_a   1.000
_cell.length_b   1.000
_cell.length_c   1.000
_cell.angle_alpha   90.00
_cell.angle_beta   90.00
_cell.angle_gamma   90.00
#
_symmetry.space_group_name_H-M   'P 1'
#
loop_
_entity.id
_entity.type
_entity.pdbx_description
1 polymer ?
#
loop_
_entity_poly.entity_id
_entity_poly.type
_entity_poly.pdbx_seq_one_letter_code
_entity_poly.pdbx_strand_id
1 'polypeptide(L)'
;MGVDTAKPCVTRDRALERELLSYIDVLTCRGLPPTRQMIRNFASEIAGKQAGKAWAERFIKRHDINLLSRWASGIDIQRKRANSAFKYALYFKLLERKIQQYNVDPRHIYNMDEKGFLISILLKMKRIFL
;
A
#
# COMPACT_ATOMS: atom_id res chain seq x y z
N MET A 1 41.44 -30.58 13.14
CA MET A 1 40.42 -31.16 12.24
C MET A 1 39.11 -30.48 12.56
N GLY A 2 38.62 -29.65 11.64
CA GLY A 2 37.41 -28.85 11.82
C GLY A 2 36.15 -29.69 11.72
N VAL A 3 35.16 -29.36 12.53
CA VAL A 3 33.78 -29.81 12.33
C VAL A 3 32.94 -28.55 12.26
N ASP A 4 32.86 -27.99 11.05
CA ASP A 4 31.91 -26.95 10.71
C ASP A 4 30.50 -27.55 10.79
N THR A 5 29.86 -27.41 11.95
CA THR A 5 28.44 -27.68 12.09
C THR A 5 27.69 -26.57 11.35
N ALA A 6 27.42 -26.80 10.06
CA ALA A 6 26.52 -26.00 9.27
C ALA A 6 25.18 -25.88 10.01
N LYS A 7 24.88 -24.66 10.47
CA LYS A 7 23.57 -24.31 11.04
C LYS A 7 22.51 -24.65 9.98
N PRO A 8 21.41 -25.33 10.34
CA PRO A 8 20.39 -25.68 9.36
C PRO A 8 19.88 -24.39 8.71
N CYS A 9 20.19 -24.24 7.43
CA CYS A 9 19.69 -23.18 6.60
C CYS A 9 18.17 -23.36 6.55
N VAL A 10 17.46 -22.39 7.13
CA VAL A 10 16.00 -22.30 7.22
C VAL A 10 15.35 -22.96 6.02
N THR A 11 14.89 -24.19 6.24
CA THR A 11 14.44 -25.06 5.17
C THR A 11 13.16 -24.46 4.59
N ARG A 12 13.17 -24.35 3.26
CA ARG A 12 12.09 -23.91 2.38
C ARG A 12 10.76 -24.55 2.75
N ASP A 13 9.91 -23.88 3.53
CA ASP A 13 8.53 -24.31 3.65
C ASP A 13 7.72 -23.71 2.50
N ARG A 14 7.49 -24.53 1.45
CA ARG A 14 6.68 -24.13 0.29
C ARG A 14 5.22 -23.84 0.66
N ALA A 15 4.74 -24.27 1.82
CA ALA A 15 3.39 -23.94 2.29
C ALA A 15 3.33 -22.47 2.74
N LEU A 16 4.26 -22.06 3.59
CA LEU A 16 4.35 -20.67 4.08
C LEU A 16 4.60 -19.67 2.94
N GLU A 17 5.45 -20.01 1.96
CA GLU A 17 5.67 -19.15 0.80
C GLU A 17 4.40 -18.98 -0.05
N ARG A 18 3.55 -20.02 -0.16
CA ARG A 18 2.28 -19.94 -0.89
C ARG A 18 1.23 -19.12 -0.16
N GLU A 19 1.16 -19.25 1.16
CA GLU A 19 0.27 -18.44 1.98
C GLU A 19 0.61 -16.95 1.89
N LEU A 20 1.90 -16.62 1.94
CA LEU A 20 2.37 -15.25 1.75
C LEU A 20 2.02 -14.70 0.35
N LEU A 21 2.10 -15.51 -0.70
CA LEU A 21 1.66 -15.11 -2.04
C LEU A 21 0.16 -14.84 -2.09
N SER A 22 -0.67 -15.73 -1.54
CA SER A 22 -2.13 -15.52 -1.46
C SER A 22 -2.47 -14.25 -0.68
N TYR A 23 -1.74 -13.96 0.40
CA TYR A 23 -1.94 -12.75 1.17
C TYR A 23 -1.56 -11.47 0.39
N ILE A 24 -0.45 -11.50 -0.35
CA ILE A 24 -0.05 -10.40 -1.24
C ILE A 24 -1.10 -10.16 -2.34
N ASP A 25 -1.70 -11.22 -2.88
CA ASP A 25 -2.77 -11.14 -3.88
C ASP A 25 -4.02 -10.46 -3.30
N VAL A 26 -4.49 -10.89 -2.12
CA VAL A 26 -5.60 -10.25 -1.40
C VAL A 26 -5.33 -8.76 -1.15
N LEU A 27 -4.12 -8.40 -0.72
CA LEU A 27 -3.73 -7.00 -0.51
C LEU A 27 -3.74 -6.21 -1.83
N THR A 28 -3.31 -6.83 -2.92
CA THR A 28 -3.29 -6.25 -4.26
C THR A 28 -4.72 -5.99 -4.77
N CYS A 29 -5.63 -6.97 -4.65
CA CYS A 29 -7.05 -6.81 -4.99
C CYS A 29 -7.73 -5.70 -4.18
N ARG A 30 -7.31 -5.49 -2.93
CA ARG A 30 -7.80 -4.41 -2.06
C ARG A 30 -7.21 -3.03 -2.39
N GLY A 31 -6.35 -2.92 -3.41
CA GLY A 31 -5.69 -1.67 -3.77
C GLY A 31 -4.59 -1.25 -2.78
N LEU A 32 -4.10 -2.18 -1.96
CA LEU A 32 -3.06 -1.97 -0.96
C LEU A 32 -1.81 -2.84 -1.24
N PRO A 33 -1.23 -2.77 -2.45
CA PRO A 33 -0.09 -3.59 -2.82
C PRO A 33 1.08 -3.34 -1.84
N PRO A 34 1.72 -4.38 -1.30
CA PRO A 34 2.72 -4.22 -0.25
C PRO A 34 4.05 -3.66 -0.77
N THR A 35 4.87 -3.15 0.13
CA THR A 35 6.26 -2.75 -0.14
C THR A 35 7.22 -3.90 0.17
N ARG A 36 8.48 -3.79 -0.28
CA ARG A 36 9.55 -4.75 0.08
C ARG A 36 9.69 -4.93 1.59
N GLN A 37 9.58 -3.83 2.34
CA GLN A 37 9.70 -3.86 3.80
C GLN A 37 8.50 -4.56 4.44
N MET A 38 7.28 -4.34 3.93
CA MET A 38 6.08 -5.04 4.42
C MET A 38 6.20 -6.55 4.19
N ILE A 39 6.62 -6.99 3.00
CA ILE A 39 6.85 -8.42 2.71
C ILE A 39 7.87 -9.03 3.68
N ARG A 40 8.95 -8.32 3.98
CA ARG A 40 9.93 -8.75 4.98
C ARG A 40 9.33 -8.85 6.38
N ASN A 41 8.47 -7.91 6.76
CA ASN A 41 7.79 -7.92 8.06
C ASN A 41 6.85 -9.12 8.16
N PHE A 42 6.01 -9.35 7.15
CA PHE A 42 5.11 -10.51 7.08
C PHE A 42 5.89 -11.83 7.17
N ALA A 43 6.98 -11.94 6.41
CA ALA A 43 7.83 -13.12 6.48
C ALA A 43 8.51 -13.30 7.86
N SER A 44 8.82 -12.20 8.56
CA SER A 44 9.41 -12.27 9.89
C SER A 44 8.40 -12.72 10.94
N GLU A 45 7.16 -12.26 10.81
CA GLU A 45 6.03 -12.60 11.67
C GLU A 45 5.64 -14.08 11.51
N ILE A 46 5.47 -14.53 10.26
CA ILE A 46 5.19 -15.93 9.94
C ILE A 46 6.32 -16.86 10.42
N ALA A 47 7.58 -16.45 10.26
CA ALA A 47 8.72 -17.28 10.64
C ALA A 47 9.09 -17.21 12.14
N GLY A 48 8.40 -16.35 12.93
CA GLY A 48 8.73 -16.08 14.34
C GLY A 48 10.14 -15.53 14.57
N LYS A 49 10.81 -15.02 13.52
CA LYS A 49 12.19 -14.52 13.58
C LYS A 49 12.44 -13.49 12.50
N GLN A 50 13.37 -12.57 12.74
CA GLN A 50 13.73 -11.54 11.77
C GLN A 50 14.23 -12.13 10.45
N ALA A 51 13.49 -11.85 9.37
CA ALA A 51 13.91 -12.18 8.02
C ALA A 51 15.11 -11.29 7.62
N GLY A 52 16.10 -11.89 6.97
CA GLY A 52 17.31 -11.16 6.54
C GLY A 52 16.99 -10.00 5.57
N LYS A 53 17.84 -8.96 5.56
CA LYS A 53 17.63 -7.74 4.74
C LYS A 53 17.37 -8.06 3.25
N ALA A 54 18.13 -8.99 2.69
CA ALA A 54 18.01 -9.42 1.29
C ALA A 54 16.96 -10.53 1.07
N TRP A 55 16.26 -11.01 2.10
CA TRP A 55 15.30 -12.12 1.96
C TRP A 55 14.15 -11.75 1.05
N ALA A 56 13.55 -10.57 1.23
CA ALA A 56 12.43 -10.11 0.40
C ALA A 56 12.86 -9.94 -1.06
N GLU A 57 14.07 -9.44 -1.33
CA GLU A 57 14.60 -9.34 -2.69
C GLU A 57 14.80 -10.71 -3.34
N ARG A 58 15.35 -11.67 -2.59
CA ARG A 58 15.46 -13.05 -3.07
C ARG A 58 14.09 -13.69 -3.29
N PHE A 59 13.10 -13.43 -2.44
CA PHE A 59 11.73 -13.92 -2.61
C PHE A 59 11.10 -13.38 -3.89
N ILE A 60 11.16 -12.06 -4.09
CA ILE A 60 10.68 -11.38 -5.30
C ILE A 60 11.37 -11.95 -6.55
N LYS A 61 12.70 -12.16 -6.50
CA LYS A 61 13.46 -12.74 -7.62
C LYS A 61 13.11 -14.21 -7.88
N ARG A 62 12.83 -15.00 -6.83
CA ARG A 62 12.45 -16.42 -6.98
C ARG A 62 11.09 -16.62 -7.65
N HIS A 63 10.16 -15.70 -7.43
CA HIS A 63 8.80 -15.77 -7.95
C HIS A 63 8.56 -14.85 -9.16
N ASP A 64 9.62 -14.29 -9.75
CA ASP A 64 9.58 -13.35 -10.88
C ASP A 64 8.62 -12.15 -10.71
N ILE A 65 8.36 -11.75 -9.46
CA ILE A 65 7.44 -10.65 -9.11
C ILE A 65 8.04 -9.28 -9.53
N ASN A 66 9.26 -9.25 -10.05
CA ASN A 66 9.91 -8.04 -10.54
C ASN A 66 9.14 -7.40 -11.72
N LEU A 67 8.52 -8.21 -12.59
CA LEU A 67 7.75 -7.73 -13.75
C LEU A 67 6.52 -6.91 -13.36
N LEU A 68 6.00 -7.10 -12.15
CA LEU A 68 4.77 -6.47 -11.68
C LEU A 68 5.01 -5.28 -10.73
N SER A 69 6.27 -4.94 -10.43
CA SER A 69 6.57 -3.86 -9.49
C SER A 69 6.38 -2.47 -10.10
N ARG A 70 5.43 -1.67 -9.58
CA ARG A 70 5.15 -0.30 -10.05
C ARG A 70 5.39 0.73 -8.95
N TRP A 71 5.85 1.92 -9.33
CA TRP A 71 5.85 3.07 -8.43
C TRP A 71 4.40 3.55 -8.24
N ALA A 72 3.91 3.51 -7.00
CA ALA A 72 2.70 4.23 -6.67
C ALA A 72 3.03 5.73 -6.67
N SER A 73 2.35 6.51 -7.50
CA SER A 73 2.43 7.96 -7.46
C SER A 73 1.71 8.45 -6.22
N GLY A 74 2.31 9.40 -5.50
CA GLY A 74 1.65 10.00 -4.35
C GLY A 74 0.35 10.70 -4.75
N ILE A 75 -0.67 10.62 -3.89
CA ILE A 75 -1.97 11.28 -4.08
C ILE A 75 -1.80 12.79 -4.31
N ASP A 76 -0.75 13.39 -3.72
CA ASP A 76 -0.42 14.80 -3.86
C ASP A 76 -0.19 15.26 -5.31
N ILE A 77 0.44 14.44 -6.15
CA ILE A 77 0.66 14.79 -7.58
C ILE A 77 -0.68 14.84 -8.33
N GLN A 78 -1.57 13.89 -8.05
CA GLN A 78 -2.91 13.88 -8.64
C GLN A 78 -3.73 15.08 -8.16
N ARG A 79 -3.59 15.47 -6.89
CA ARG A 79 -4.22 16.69 -6.34
C ARG A 79 -3.74 17.96 -7.02
N LYS A 80 -2.43 18.13 -7.20
CA LYS A 80 -1.88 19.27 -7.93
C LYS A 80 -2.45 19.36 -9.35
N ARG A 81 -2.62 18.23 -10.04
CA ARG A 81 -3.27 18.18 -11.37
C ARG A 81 -4.78 18.43 -11.34
N ALA A 82 -5.45 18.01 -10.27
CA ALA A 82 -6.89 18.20 -10.10
C ALA A 82 -7.27 19.60 -9.59
N ASN A 83 -6.30 20.37 -9.08
CA ASN A 83 -6.47 21.72 -8.57
C ASN A 83 -6.83 22.68 -9.72
N SER A 84 -8.12 22.99 -9.86
CA SER A 84 -8.65 23.83 -10.94
C SER A 84 -9.69 24.77 -10.39
N ALA A 85 -9.42 26.08 -10.50
CA ALA A 85 -10.34 27.14 -10.11
C ALA A 85 -11.75 26.96 -10.70
N PHE A 86 -11.82 26.57 -11.97
CA PHE A 86 -13.07 26.30 -12.66
C PHE A 86 -13.88 25.16 -12.01
N LYS A 87 -13.22 24.07 -11.61
CA LYS A 87 -13.88 22.94 -10.93
C LYS A 87 -14.41 23.34 -9.56
N TYR A 88 -13.69 24.19 -8.82
CA TYR A 88 -14.18 24.70 -7.54
C TYR A 88 -15.40 25.60 -7.71
N ALA A 89 -15.38 26.50 -8.69
CA ALA A 89 -16.53 27.36 -8.99
C ALA A 89 -17.77 26.52 -9.32
N LEU A 90 -17.62 25.47 -10.14
CA LEU A 90 -18.70 24.55 -10.46
C LEU A 90 -19.21 23.78 -9.23
N TYR A 91 -18.30 23.30 -8.38
CA TYR A 91 -18.63 22.60 -7.15
C TYR A 91 -19.44 23.47 -6.19
N PHE A 92 -18.98 24.68 -5.89
CA PHE A 92 -19.68 25.58 -4.97
C PHE A 92 -21.03 26.02 -5.51
N LYS A 93 -21.15 26.26 -6.83
CA LYS A 93 -22.43 26.54 -7.47
C LYS A 93 -23.42 25.37 -7.35
N LEU A 94 -22.94 24.14 -7.46
CA LEU A 94 -23.76 22.95 -7.25
C LEU A 94 -24.14 22.77 -5.78
N LEU A 95 -23.19 22.99 -4.87
CA LEU A 95 -23.39 22.87 -3.42
C LEU A 95 -24.45 23.84 -2.93
N GLU A 96 -24.37 25.11 -3.34
CA GLU A 96 -25.35 26.14 -3.00
C GLU A 96 -26.77 25.72 -3.42
N ARG A 97 -26.93 25.23 -4.65
CA ARG A 97 -28.22 24.71 -5.14
C ARG A 97 -28.76 23.57 -4.28
N LYS A 98 -27.90 22.67 -3.80
CA LYS A 98 -28.30 21.53 -2.96
C LYS A 98 -28.64 21.94 -1.54
N ILE A 99 -27.90 22.90 -0.96
CA ILE A 99 -28.23 23.50 0.34
C ILE A 99 -29.62 24.12 0.29
N GLN A 100 -29.92 24.89 -0.77
CA GLN A 100 -31.24 25.48 -0.99
C GLN A 100 -32.32 24.42 -1.22
N GLN A 101 -32.06 23.43 -2.09
CA GLN A 101 -33.03 22.38 -2.42
C GLN A 101 -33.49 21.58 -1.18
N TYR A 102 -32.58 21.30 -0.26
CA TYR A 102 -32.87 20.47 0.91
C TYR A 102 -32.97 21.26 2.21
N ASN A 103 -32.91 22.60 2.15
CA ASN A 103 -32.93 23.50 3.30
C ASN A 103 -31.93 23.09 4.40
N VAL A 104 -30.69 22.81 4.00
CA VAL A 104 -29.63 22.33 4.90
C VAL A 104 -29.18 23.46 5.81
N ASP A 105 -29.34 23.29 7.13
CA ASP A 105 -28.85 24.24 8.12
C ASP A 105 -27.30 24.29 8.10
N PRO A 106 -26.67 25.48 8.08
CA PRO A 106 -25.21 25.61 8.12
C PRO A 106 -24.53 24.84 9.25
N ARG A 107 -25.21 24.63 10.38
CA ARG A 107 -24.69 23.87 11.54
C ARG A 107 -24.50 22.38 11.27
N HIS A 108 -25.13 21.85 10.23
CA HIS A 108 -25.02 20.45 9.82
C HIS A 108 -24.04 20.25 8.66
N ILE A 109 -23.25 21.27 8.31
CA ILE A 109 -22.21 21.17 7.29
C ILE A 109 -20.90 20.79 7.98
N TYR A 110 -20.58 19.50 7.94
CA TYR A 110 -19.35 18.96 8.52
C TYR A 110 -18.27 18.79 7.45
N ASN A 111 -17.02 19.10 7.82
CA ASN A 111 -15.88 18.74 7.00
C ASN A 111 -15.58 17.24 7.13
N MET A 112 -15.14 16.60 6.04
CA MET A 112 -14.79 15.18 6.01
C MET A 112 -13.28 15.02 5.77
N ASP A 113 -12.44 15.69 6.56
CA ASP A 113 -11.00 15.83 6.31
C ASP A 113 -10.08 14.83 7.02
N GLU A 114 -10.60 13.73 7.58
CA GLU A 114 -9.75 12.65 8.12
C GLU A 114 -8.83 12.01 7.07
N LYS A 115 -9.17 12.12 5.78
CA LYS A 115 -8.36 11.51 4.73
C LYS A 115 -6.95 12.09 4.65
N GLY A 116 -6.71 13.31 5.14
CA GLY A 116 -5.44 14.06 5.09
C GLY A 116 -4.21 13.28 5.55
N PHE A 117 -4.36 12.48 6.61
CA PHE A 117 -3.29 11.69 7.22
C PHE A 117 -2.78 10.55 6.31
N LEU A 118 -3.68 9.87 5.59
CA LEU A 118 -3.28 8.85 4.62
C LEU A 118 -2.51 9.44 3.44
N ILE A 119 -2.76 10.70 3.05
CA ILE A 119 -2.01 11.33 1.95
C ILE A 119 -0.56 11.61 2.32
N SER A 120 -0.27 12.01 3.56
CA SER A 120 1.11 12.26 4.00
C SER A 120 1.92 10.97 4.10
N ILE A 121 1.29 9.85 4.42
CA ILE A 121 1.94 8.52 4.52
C ILE A 121 2.11 7.87 3.15
N LEU A 122 1.15 8.04 2.23
CA LEU A 122 1.17 7.44 0.89
C LEU A 122 2.05 8.24 -0.10
N LEU A 123 3.29 8.53 0.29
CA LEU A 123 4.33 9.07 -0.58
C LEU A 123 4.67 8.09 -1.73
N LYS A 124 5.45 8.58 -2.71
CA LYS A 124 5.89 7.78 -3.86
C LYS A 124 6.74 6.60 -3.38
N MET A 125 6.15 5.40 -3.37
CA MET A 125 6.81 4.17 -2.92
C MET A 125 6.73 3.10 -4.01
N LYS A 126 7.77 2.27 -4.10
CA LYS A 126 7.75 1.10 -4.97
C LYS A 126 6.84 0.04 -4.34
N ARG A 127 5.76 -0.30 -5.06
CA ARG A 127 4.78 -1.31 -4.66
C ARG A 127 5.00 -2.58 -5.47
N ILE A 128 4.71 -3.71 -4.85
CA ILE A 128 4.85 -5.04 -5.42
C ILE A 128 3.44 -5.56 -5.66
N PHE A 129 3.18 -5.98 -6.89
CA PHE A 129 1.90 -6.52 -7.32
C PHE A 129 2.13 -7.99 -7.70
N LEU A 130 1.11 -8.81 -7.51
CA LEU A 130 1.01 -10.16 -8.05
C LEU A 130 0.00 -10.17 -9.21
#